data_AF-A0A7S2HXL0-F1
#
_entry.id   AF-A0A7S2HXL0-F1
#
_cell.length_a   1.000
_cell.length_b   1.000
_cell.length_c   1.000
_cell.angle_alpha   90.00
_cell.angle_beta   90.00
_cell.angle_gamma   90.00
#
_symmetry.space_group_name_H-M   'P 1'
#
loop_
_entity.id
_entity.type
_entity.pdbx_description
1 polymer ?
#
loop_
_entity_poly.entity_id
_entity_poly.type
_entity_poly.pdbx_seq_one_letter_code
_entity_poly.pdbx_strand_id
1 'polypeptide(L)'
;LCQAQGQEDALNSPIAMPNLGRGLSLGALYDARTDERVGGFLWPLSVLKDPRFVKEMNAKKSKYSMVYDDTYADKASLVEVGAELALKARAKAGGMGQKTSASF
;
A
#
# COMPACT_ATOMS: atom_id res chain seq x y z
N LEU A 1 -24.50 32.94 6.57
CA LEU A 1 -24.65 31.50 6.25
C LEU A 1 -23.38 31.06 5.51
N CYS A 2 -22.30 30.86 6.25
CA CYS A 2 -21.03 30.35 5.72
C CYS A 2 -20.58 29.25 6.66
N GLN A 3 -20.41 28.04 6.11
CA GLN A 3 -19.37 27.05 6.41
C GLN A 3 -19.90 25.66 6.04
N ALA A 4 -19.57 25.21 4.83
CA ALA A 4 -19.65 23.81 4.41
C ALA A 4 -18.70 23.57 3.22
N GLN A 5 -17.43 23.94 3.35
CA GLN A 5 -16.38 23.64 2.38
C GLN A 5 -15.05 23.48 3.12
N GLY A 6 -14.73 22.25 3.51
CA GLY A 6 -13.47 21.99 4.22
C GLY A 6 -13.17 20.52 4.49
N GLN A 7 -13.80 19.58 3.76
CA GLN A 7 -13.65 18.16 4.07
C GLN A 7 -13.61 17.23 2.84
N GLU A 8 -13.40 17.76 1.63
CA GLU A 8 -13.21 16.92 0.43
C GLU A 8 -11.76 16.96 -0.10
N ASP A 9 -10.94 17.92 0.33
CA ASP A 9 -9.57 18.08 -0.20
C ASP A 9 -8.56 17.06 0.35
N ALA A 10 -8.91 16.28 1.37
CA ALA A 10 -8.06 15.22 1.92
C ALA A 10 -8.14 13.89 1.14
N LEU A 11 -9.16 13.73 0.27
CA LEU A 11 -9.42 12.47 -0.45
C LEU A 11 -8.55 12.26 -1.69
N ASN A 12 -7.81 13.27 -2.15
CA ASN A 12 -6.99 13.20 -3.36
C ASN A 12 -5.48 13.18 -3.10
N SER A 13 -5.07 12.75 -1.91
CA SER A 13 -3.65 12.51 -1.62
C SER A 13 -3.24 11.14 -2.17
N PRO A 14 -2.19 11.04 -3.01
CA PRO A 14 -1.73 9.75 -3.50
C PRO A 14 -1.17 8.92 -2.33
N ILE A 15 -1.81 7.78 -2.07
CA ILE A 15 -1.35 6.84 -1.05
C ILE A 15 -0.18 6.05 -1.64
N ALA A 16 1.04 6.35 -1.19
CA ALA A 16 2.23 5.61 -1.58
C ALA A 16 2.34 4.30 -0.77
N MET A 17 2.38 3.16 -1.47
CA MET A 17 2.58 1.85 -0.85
C MET A 17 3.63 1.02 -1.58
N PRO A 18 4.43 0.21 -0.87
CA PRO A 18 5.38 -0.71 -1.50
C PRO A 18 4.63 -1.76 -2.34
N ASN A 19 5.19 -2.28 -3.43
CA ASN A 19 4.48 -3.25 -4.28
C ASN A 19 4.33 -4.64 -3.63
N LEU A 20 5.21 -5.01 -2.69
CA LEU A 20 5.22 -6.32 -1.97
C LEU A 20 5.03 -7.56 -2.87
N GLY A 21 5.42 -7.49 -4.15
CA GLY A 21 5.26 -8.60 -5.11
C GLY A 21 3.86 -8.75 -5.73
N ARG A 22 2.95 -7.78 -5.55
CA ARG A 22 1.54 -7.84 -5.99
C ARG A 22 1.32 -7.70 -7.51
N GLY A 23 2.37 -7.52 -8.30
CA GLY A 23 2.27 -7.50 -9.76
C GLY A 23 1.38 -6.38 -10.32
N LEU A 24 1.44 -5.19 -9.72
CA LEU A 24 0.64 -4.04 -10.14
C LEU A 24 1.04 -3.54 -11.53
N SER A 25 0.03 -3.14 -12.32
CA SER A 25 0.17 -2.56 -13.65
C SER A 25 -0.37 -1.14 -13.65
N LEU A 26 0.17 -0.25 -14.48
CA LEU A 26 -0.30 1.14 -14.53
C LEU A 26 -1.78 1.20 -14.94
N GLY A 27 -2.60 1.91 -14.17
CA GLY A 27 -4.04 2.03 -14.41
C GLY A 27 -4.87 0.83 -13.97
N ALA A 28 -4.27 -0.20 -13.35
CA ALA A 28 -5.03 -1.27 -12.73
C ALA A 28 -5.79 -0.77 -11.49
N LEU A 29 -6.99 -1.30 -11.28
CA LEU A 29 -7.77 -1.03 -10.07
C LEU A 29 -7.20 -1.85 -8.90
N TYR A 30 -7.18 -1.25 -7.71
CA TYR A 30 -6.64 -1.86 -6.51
C TYR A 30 -7.68 -1.79 -5.39
N ASP A 31 -7.94 -2.93 -4.74
CA ASP A 31 -8.79 -3.00 -3.55
C ASP A 31 -7.90 -3.04 -2.29
N ALA A 32 -7.93 -1.96 -1.51
CA ALA A 32 -7.17 -1.83 -0.28
C ALA A 32 -7.58 -2.83 0.82
N ARG A 33 -8.80 -3.38 0.76
CA ARG A 33 -9.32 -4.31 1.78
C ARG A 33 -8.78 -5.71 1.58
N THR A 34 -8.77 -6.20 0.35
CA THR A 34 -8.26 -7.53 0.00
C THR A 34 -6.77 -7.52 -0.33
N ASP A 35 -6.19 -6.34 -0.59
CA ASP A 35 -4.79 -6.18 -1.00
C ASP A 35 -4.48 -6.79 -2.37
N GLU A 36 -5.49 -6.88 -3.24
CA GLU A 36 -5.40 -7.53 -4.54
C GLU A 36 -5.70 -6.58 -5.70
N ARG A 37 -5.18 -6.95 -6.87
CA ARG A 37 -5.51 -6.29 -8.13
C ARG A 37 -6.93 -6.67 -8.54
N VAL A 38 -7.80 -5.69 -8.70
CA VAL A 38 -9.16 -5.90 -9.20
C VAL A 38 -9.12 -5.94 -10.74
N GLY A 39 -9.96 -6.77 -11.35
CA GLY A 39 -10.11 -6.81 -12.80
C GLY A 39 -10.58 -5.47 -13.35
N GLY A 40 -9.94 -5.01 -14.42
CA GLY A 40 -10.27 -3.75 -15.10
C GLY A 40 -9.11 -2.75 -15.12
N PHE A 41 -9.18 -1.81 -16.06
CA PHE A 41 -8.25 -0.68 -16.16
C PHE A 41 -9.05 0.62 -16.14
N LEU A 42 -8.57 1.59 -15.37
CA LEU A 42 -9.17 2.92 -15.30
C LEU A 42 -8.98 3.68 -16.63
N TRP A 43 -7.89 3.40 -17.35
CA TRP A 43 -7.53 4.09 -18.58
C TRP A 43 -7.62 3.17 -19.79
N PRO A 44 -8.08 3.68 -20.95
CA PRO A 44 -8.03 2.93 -22.18
C PRO A 44 -6.59 2.71 -22.61
N LEU A 45 -6.34 1.58 -23.29
CA LEU A 45 -5.01 1.17 -23.77
C LEU A 45 -4.32 2.21 -24.67
N SER A 46 -5.07 3.12 -25.31
CA SER A 46 -4.54 4.23 -26.08
C SER A 46 -3.73 5.20 -25.20
N VAL A 47 -4.28 5.60 -24.06
CA VAL A 47 -3.63 6.54 -23.12
C VAL A 47 -2.38 5.91 -22.49
N LEU A 48 -2.42 4.61 -22.22
CA LEU A 48 -1.28 3.85 -21.66
C LEU A 48 -0.10 3.73 -22.64
N LYS A 49 -0.36 3.73 -23.95
CA LYS A 49 0.68 3.63 -24.99
C LYS A 49 1.21 4.99 -25.43
N ASP A 50 0.50 6.06 -25.12
CA ASP A 50 0.88 7.40 -25.52
C ASP A 50 2.04 7.93 -24.66
N PRO A 51 3.19 8.26 -25.26
CA PRO A 51 4.39 8.72 -24.54
C PRO A 51 4.24 10.13 -23.94
N ARG A 52 3.11 10.80 -24.21
CA ARG A 52 2.74 12.08 -23.60
C ARG A 52 2.27 11.92 -22.15
N PHE A 53 1.66 10.79 -21.83
CA PHE A 53 1.07 10.53 -20.52
C PHE A 53 1.90 9.54 -19.70
N VAL A 54 2.52 8.56 -20.36
CA VAL A 54 3.37 7.56 -19.70
C VAL A 54 4.83 7.77 -20.09
N LYS A 55 5.68 8.02 -19.10
CA LYS A 55 7.12 8.15 -19.28
C LYS A 55 7.83 7.14 -18.39
N GLU A 56 8.45 6.15 -19.01
CA GLU A 56 9.34 5.23 -18.31
C GLU A 56 10.66 5.95 -18.00
N MET A 57 11.04 5.94 -16.72
CA MET A 57 12.30 6.52 -16.26
C MET A 57 13.10 5.45 -15.55
N ASN A 58 14.39 5.34 -15.89
CA ASN A 58 15.31 4.43 -15.24
C ASN A 58 15.62 4.92 -13.81
N ALA A 59 14.97 4.32 -12.81
CA ALA A 59 15.25 4.56 -11.40
C ALA A 59 16.23 3.49 -10.85
N LYS A 60 17.51 3.62 -11.19
CA LYS A 60 18.55 2.73 -10.64
C LYS A 60 18.97 3.22 -9.26
N LYS A 61 18.46 2.59 -8.20
CA LYS A 61 18.86 2.84 -6.81
C LYS A 61 19.11 1.51 -6.11
N SER A 62 20.28 1.35 -5.50
CA SER A 62 20.58 0.23 -4.61
C SER A 62 20.86 0.78 -3.21
N LYS A 63 20.25 0.16 -2.20
CA LYS A 63 20.47 0.46 -0.79
C LYS A 63 20.40 -0.86 -0.03
N TYR A 64 21.22 -0.99 1.01
CA TYR A 64 21.24 -2.16 1.87
C TYR A 64 21.06 -1.74 3.32
N SER A 65 20.32 -2.54 4.08
CA SER A 65 20.10 -2.37 5.51
C SER A 65 19.91 -3.74 6.16
N MET A 66 20.48 -3.92 7.34
CA MET A 66 20.31 -5.12 8.17
C MET A 66 19.41 -4.78 9.36
N VAL A 67 18.60 -5.74 9.78
CA VAL A 67 17.87 -5.67 11.06
C VAL A 67 18.14 -6.97 11.81
N TYR A 68 18.37 -6.85 13.12
CA TYR A 68 18.78 -7.96 13.97
C TYR A 68 17.59 -8.75 14.53
N ASP A 69 16.52 -8.03 14.86
CA ASP A 69 15.33 -8.58 15.49
C ASP A 69 14.27 -9.00 14.45
N ASP A 70 13.52 -10.06 14.76
CA ASP A 70 12.50 -10.63 13.86
C ASP A 70 11.08 -10.10 14.15
N THR A 71 10.97 -8.97 14.86
CA THR A 71 9.65 -8.44 15.20
C THR A 71 8.92 -7.90 13.97
N TYR A 72 7.59 -7.84 14.06
CA TYR A 72 6.79 -7.29 12.97
C TYR A 72 7.19 -5.85 12.61
N ALA A 73 7.52 -5.03 13.62
CA ALA A 73 7.93 -3.64 13.41
C ALA A 73 9.26 -3.55 12.65
N ASP A 74 10.19 -4.44 12.96
CA ASP A 74 11.51 -4.53 12.33
C ASP A 74 11.40 -4.93 10.85
N LYS A 75 10.58 -5.94 10.57
CA LYS A 75 10.26 -6.36 9.19
C LYS A 75 9.55 -5.27 8.40
N ALA A 76 8.59 -4.60 9.02
CA ALA A 76 7.83 -3.52 8.38
C ALA A 76 8.71 -2.31 8.03
N SER A 77 9.67 -1.98 8.90
CA SER A 77 10.66 -0.93 8.69
C SER A 77 11.53 -1.21 7.46
N LEU A 78 11.98 -2.46 7.28
CA LEU A 78 12.83 -2.84 6.15
C LEU A 78 12.16 -2.66 4.79
N VAL A 79 10.83 -2.78 4.73
CA VAL A 79 10.05 -2.75 3.48
C VAL A 79 9.27 -1.43 3.33
N GLU A 80 9.60 -0.41 4.14
CA GLU A 80 8.96 0.91 4.12
C GLU A 80 7.42 0.81 4.16
N VAL A 81 6.91 -0.10 4.99
CA VAL A 81 5.47 -0.30 5.16
C VAL A 81 4.88 0.96 5.81
N GLY A 82 4.17 1.76 5.02
CA GLY A 82 3.48 2.96 5.49
C GLY A 82 2.44 2.67 6.58
N ALA A 83 2.02 3.71 7.29
CA ALA A 83 1.17 3.59 8.48
C ALA A 83 -0.13 2.80 8.26
N GLU A 84 -0.77 2.93 7.09
CA GLU A 84 -2.02 2.24 6.77
C GLU A 84 -1.83 0.73 6.58
N LEU A 85 -0.77 0.35 5.86
CA LEU A 85 -0.43 -1.06 5.64
C LEU A 85 0.10 -1.69 6.94
N ALA A 86 0.81 -0.92 7.77
CA ALA A 86 1.27 -1.35 9.08
C ALA A 86 0.11 -1.61 10.04
N LEU A 87 -0.93 -0.74 10.03
CA LEU A 87 -2.15 -0.94 10.82
C LEU A 87 -2.88 -2.22 10.42
N LYS A 88 -3.01 -2.50 9.12
CA LYS A 88 -3.66 -3.71 8.61
C LYS A 88 -2.89 -4.97 9.00
N ALA A 89 -1.58 -4.98 8.81
CA ALA A 89 -0.80 -6.17 9.13
C ALA A 89 -0.59 -6.35 10.65
N ARG A 90 -0.58 -5.28 11.46
CA ARG A 90 -0.70 -5.37 12.92
C ARG A 90 -2.07 -5.91 13.35
N ALA A 91 -3.16 -5.49 12.71
CA ALA A 91 -4.49 -6.04 12.98
C ALA A 91 -4.59 -7.53 12.60
N LYS A 92 -3.99 -7.94 11.48
CA LYS A 92 -3.93 -9.35 11.06
C LYS A 92 -3.04 -10.19 12.00
N ALA A 93 -1.93 -9.64 12.49
CA ALA A 93 -1.07 -10.30 13.48
C ALA A 93 -1.73 -10.38 14.87
N GLY A 94 -2.46 -9.35 15.28
CA GLY A 94 -3.22 -9.32 16.55
C GLY A 94 -4.38 -10.31 16.60
N GLY A 95 -4.95 -10.65 15.44
CA GLY A 95 -5.96 -11.72 15.34
C GLY A 95 -5.43 -13.13 15.59
N MET A 96 -4.10 -13.34 15.56
CA MET A 96 -3.46 -14.64 15.78
C MET A 96 -2.98 -14.85 17.24
N GLY A 97 -3.29 -13.92 18.17
CA GLY A 97 -2.73 -13.91 19.53
C GLY A 97 -3.72 -13.97 20.69
N GLN A 98 -5.04 -14.00 20.48
CA GLN A 98 -6.01 -14.15 21.59
C GLN A 98 -6.58 -15.57 21.66
N LYS A 99 -5.72 -16.54 21.99
CA LYS A 99 -6.18 -17.70 22.75
C LYS A 99 -5.96 -17.37 24.22
N THR A 100 -7.03 -16.91 24.87
CA THR A 100 -7.14 -16.90 26.32
C THR A 100 -6.85 -18.30 26.85
N SER A 101 -5.71 -18.51 27.49
CA SER A 101 -5.50 -19.66 28.36
C SER A 101 -6.33 -19.44 29.62
N ALA A 102 -7.58 -19.88 29.58
CA ALA A 102 -8.30 -20.29 30.78
C ALA A 102 -8.11 -21.81 30.90
N SER A 103 -7.44 -22.28 31.96
CA SER A 103 -7.72 -23.57 32.63
C SER A 103 -6.75 -23.82 33.81
N PHE A 104 -7.39 -23.96 34.98
CA PHE A 104 -7.02 -24.61 36.26
C PHE A 104 -5.75 -24.19 37.01
#